data_AF-K1RJK9-F1
#
_entry.id   AF-K1RJK9-F1
#
_cell.length_a   1.000
_cell.length_b   1.000
_cell.length_c   1.000
_cell.angle_alpha   90.00
_cell.angle_beta   90.00
_cell.angle_gamma   90.00
#
_symmetry.space_group_name_H-M   'P 1'
#
loop_
_entity.id
_entity.type
_entity.pdbx_description
1 polymer ?
#
loop_
_entity_poly.entity_id
_entity_poly.type
_entity_poly.pdbx_seq_one_letter_code
_entity_poly.pdbx_strand_id
1 'polypeptide(L)'
;SIRWQHWAAKQGKGIRNQAHGSPANILDLYAVSDVPEIEGRDLVSIKAAPSVAHTEGKKLSSSESATWLDEHFQSNLGDVKKALDLFFLGGVNHIFYHGTCFSPQEAPWPGWLFYAAVHFHPNNPFWEDFKYLNQYVTRVQSFLQDGTPDNDVLLYYNIADVMSEQGNR
;
A
#
# COMPACT_ATOMS: atom_id res chain seq x y z
N SER A 1 7.20 18.47 4.78
CA SER A 1 6.08 17.83 4.07
C SER A 1 5.01 18.82 3.57
N ILE A 2 4.45 19.71 4.42
CA ILE A 2 3.37 20.64 4.04
C ILE A 2 3.68 21.51 2.79
N ARG A 3 4.93 21.95 2.61
CA ARG A 3 5.35 22.68 1.39
C ARG A 3 5.13 21.88 0.10
N TRP A 4 5.37 20.57 0.13
CA TRP A 4 5.16 19.69 -1.02
C TRP A 4 3.67 19.50 -1.31
N GLN A 5 2.85 19.32 -0.27
CA GLN A 5 1.40 19.24 -0.39
C GLN A 5 0.79 20.52 -0.97
N HIS A 6 1.18 21.70 -0.47
CA HIS A 6 0.71 22.97 -1.04
C HIS A 6 1.14 23.15 -2.50
N TRP A 7 2.35 22.71 -2.86
CA TRP A 7 2.80 22.76 -4.25
C TRP A 7 1.96 21.82 -5.13
N ALA A 8 1.74 20.57 -4.72
CA ALA A 8 0.95 19.60 -5.46
C ALA A 8 -0.49 20.09 -5.67
N ALA A 9 -1.11 20.62 -4.62
CA ALA A 9 -2.45 21.20 -4.67
C ALA A 9 -2.54 22.37 -5.67
N LYS A 10 -1.53 23.26 -5.72
CA LYS A 10 -1.46 24.32 -6.74
C LYS A 10 -1.38 23.80 -8.17
N GLN A 11 -0.88 22.58 -8.37
CA GLN A 11 -0.87 21.89 -9.66
C GLN A 11 -2.15 21.06 -9.93
N GLY A 12 -3.13 21.09 -9.02
CA GLY A 12 -4.31 20.23 -9.09
C GLY A 12 -3.98 18.74 -8.94
N LYS A 13 -2.91 18.41 -8.20
CA LYS A 13 -2.43 17.04 -7.95
C LYS A 13 -2.57 16.69 -6.47
N GLY A 14 -2.78 15.40 -6.21
CA GLY A 14 -2.71 14.81 -4.87
C GLY A 14 -1.41 14.04 -4.66
N ILE A 15 -1.10 13.77 -3.39
CA ILE A 15 0.07 13.04 -2.94
C ILE A 15 -0.36 11.70 -2.33
N ARG A 16 0.18 10.62 -2.89
CA ARG A 16 0.26 9.31 -2.24
C ARG A 16 1.66 9.14 -1.68
N ASN A 17 1.80 8.71 -0.43
CA ASN A 17 3.10 8.66 0.24
C ASN A 17 3.22 7.48 1.21
N GLN A 18 4.29 6.73 1.04
CA GLN A 18 4.78 5.73 1.99
C GLN A 18 5.74 6.39 2.97
N ALA A 19 5.26 6.67 4.18
CA ALA A 19 6.05 7.39 5.18
C ALA A 19 6.83 6.47 6.13
N HIS A 20 6.48 5.19 6.21
CA HIS A 20 7.15 4.22 7.07
C HIS A 20 8.64 4.12 6.69
N GLY A 21 9.50 3.97 7.69
CA GLY A 21 10.97 4.04 7.52
C GLY A 21 11.55 5.46 7.50
N SER A 22 10.72 6.52 7.50
CA SER A 22 11.22 7.89 7.63
C SER A 22 11.77 8.16 9.04
N PRO A 23 12.86 8.93 9.20
CA PRO A 23 13.39 9.35 10.50
C PRO A 23 12.57 10.52 11.07
N ALA A 24 11.26 10.34 11.19
CA ALA A 24 10.31 11.36 11.63
C ALA A 24 9.09 10.71 12.29
N ASN A 25 8.20 11.51 12.86
CA ASN A 25 6.88 11.03 13.27
C ASN A 25 6.07 10.60 12.04
N ILE A 26 6.01 9.29 11.79
CA ILE A 26 5.39 8.73 10.59
C ILE A 26 3.90 9.08 10.49
N LEU A 27 3.20 9.24 11.63
CA LEU A 27 1.77 9.57 11.62
C LEU A 27 1.54 10.98 11.07
N ASP A 28 2.40 11.94 11.43
CA ASP A 28 2.34 13.31 10.87
C ASP A 28 2.61 13.31 9.37
N LEU A 29 3.53 12.47 8.90
CA LEU A 29 3.86 12.33 7.48
C LEU A 29 2.72 11.68 6.67
N TYR A 30 1.97 10.76 7.27
CA TYR A 30 0.73 10.26 6.67
C TYR A 30 -0.37 11.33 6.68
N ALA A 31 -0.50 12.11 7.76
CA ALA A 31 -1.57 13.09 7.91
C ALA A 31 -1.47 14.22 6.86
N VAL A 32 -0.25 14.63 6.52
CA VAL A 32 0.00 15.63 5.46
C VAL A 32 -0.14 15.09 4.03
N SER A 33 -0.32 13.79 3.85
CA SER A 33 -0.51 13.16 2.52
C SER A 33 -2.00 13.10 2.16
N ASP A 34 -2.35 13.24 0.89
CA ASP A 34 -3.76 13.11 0.46
C ASP A 34 -4.22 11.64 0.56
N VAL A 35 -3.31 10.71 0.25
CA VAL A 35 -3.51 9.26 0.41
C VAL A 35 -2.32 8.66 1.17
N PRO A 36 -2.46 8.33 2.47
CA PRO A 36 -1.48 7.55 3.21
C PRO A 36 -1.27 6.18 2.54
N GLU A 37 -0.03 5.76 2.36
CA GLU A 37 0.30 4.47 1.77
C GLU A 37 1.20 3.62 2.66
N ILE A 38 0.93 2.31 2.72
CA ILE A 38 1.70 1.36 3.52
C ILE A 38 2.20 0.19 2.68
N GLU A 39 3.21 -0.51 3.15
CA GLU A 39 3.55 -1.86 2.70
C GLU A 39 3.85 -2.74 3.91
N GLY A 40 4.00 -4.03 3.67
CA GLY A 40 4.42 -4.99 4.68
C GLY A 40 3.53 -6.22 4.75
N ARG A 41 3.80 -7.05 5.77
CA ARG A 41 3.11 -8.33 6.03
C ARG A 41 2.65 -8.49 7.48
N ASP A 42 2.87 -7.47 8.31
CA ASP A 42 2.46 -7.46 9.70
C ASP A 42 1.20 -6.60 9.86
N LEU A 43 0.16 -7.17 10.45
CA LEU A 43 -1.15 -6.50 10.57
C LEU A 43 -1.09 -5.22 11.41
N VAL A 44 -0.28 -5.21 12.47
CA VAL A 44 -0.17 -4.05 13.36
C VAL A 44 0.52 -2.90 12.64
N SER A 45 1.60 -3.20 11.91
CA SER A 45 2.32 -2.24 11.09
C SER A 45 1.44 -1.68 9.96
N ILE A 46 0.65 -2.55 9.30
CA ILE A 46 -0.28 -2.14 8.24
C ILE A 46 -1.27 -1.10 8.74
N LYS A 47 -1.75 -1.20 9.98
CA LYS A 47 -2.72 -0.26 10.57
C LYS A 47 -2.21 1.17 10.67
N ALA A 48 -0.91 1.44 10.55
CA ALA A 48 -0.37 2.79 10.68
C ALA A 48 -1.00 3.79 9.68
N ALA A 49 -1.00 3.48 8.38
CA ALA A 49 -1.53 4.38 7.36
C ALA A 49 -3.08 4.48 7.40
N PRO A 50 -3.85 3.38 7.51
CA PRO A 50 -5.30 3.43 7.67
C PRO A 50 -5.74 4.15 8.94
N SER A 51 -5.03 3.98 10.07
CA SER A 51 -5.38 4.69 11.31
C SER A 51 -5.32 6.21 11.11
N VAL A 52 -4.28 6.71 10.44
CA VAL A 52 -4.18 8.13 10.11
C VAL A 52 -5.25 8.55 9.12
N ALA A 53 -5.54 7.74 8.10
CA ALA A 53 -6.63 8.04 7.18
C ALA A 53 -7.98 8.18 7.92
N HIS A 54 -8.26 7.28 8.87
CA HIS A 54 -9.50 7.30 9.65
C HIS A 54 -9.57 8.53 10.57
N THR A 55 -8.51 8.84 11.32
CA THR A 55 -8.51 9.98 12.26
C THR A 55 -8.52 11.33 11.56
N GLU A 56 -7.94 11.41 10.36
CA GLU A 56 -7.89 12.64 9.55
C GLU A 56 -9.09 12.77 8.58
N GLY A 57 -10.04 11.83 8.61
CA GLY A 57 -11.21 11.84 7.72
C GLY A 57 -10.87 11.69 6.23
N LYS A 58 -9.73 11.06 5.90
CA LYS A 58 -9.31 10.80 4.53
C LYS A 58 -10.07 9.61 3.98
N LYS A 59 -10.61 9.75 2.76
CA LYS A 59 -11.38 8.68 2.11
C LYS A 59 -10.54 7.44 1.76
N LEU A 60 -9.27 7.64 1.43
CA LEU A 60 -8.41 6.61 0.87
C LEU A 60 -7.20 6.34 1.76
N SER A 61 -6.94 5.06 2.00
CA SER A 61 -5.64 4.55 2.46
C SER A 61 -5.20 3.47 1.49
N SER A 62 -3.98 3.62 0.98
CA SER A 62 -3.44 2.77 -0.08
C SER A 62 -2.37 1.81 0.41
N SER A 63 -2.04 0.83 -0.42
CA SER A 63 -0.88 -0.02 -0.18
C SER A 63 -0.11 -0.33 -1.46
N GLU A 64 1.20 -0.44 -1.32
CA GLU A 64 2.01 -1.22 -2.22
C GLU A 64 1.86 -2.70 -1.86
N SER A 65 1.42 -3.51 -2.82
CA SER A 65 0.95 -4.87 -2.56
C SER A 65 1.66 -5.91 -3.42
N ALA A 66 1.88 -7.06 -2.80
CA ALA A 66 2.51 -8.23 -3.42
C ALA A 66 3.95 -7.99 -3.93
N THR A 67 4.70 -7.08 -3.31
CA THR A 67 6.11 -6.79 -3.64
C THR A 67 6.99 -8.03 -3.49
N TRP A 68 6.82 -8.76 -2.40
CA TRP A 68 7.72 -9.84 -2.00
C TRP A 68 6.95 -11.11 -1.65
N LEU A 69 6.36 -11.80 -2.62
CA LEU A 69 5.74 -13.11 -2.39
C LEU A 69 6.59 -14.19 -3.03
N ASP A 70 7.14 -15.07 -2.19
CA ASP A 70 8.07 -16.15 -2.56
C ASP A 70 9.21 -15.66 -3.48
N GLU A 71 9.63 -16.50 -4.43
CA GLU A 71 10.58 -16.17 -5.49
C GLU A 71 9.87 -15.88 -6.82
N HIS A 72 10.60 -15.33 -7.80
CA HIS A 72 10.06 -15.09 -9.13
C HIS A 72 9.38 -16.33 -9.71
N PHE A 73 8.16 -16.12 -10.22
CA PHE A 73 7.31 -17.14 -10.86
C PHE A 73 6.80 -18.26 -9.95
N GLN A 74 6.95 -18.17 -8.63
CA GLN A 74 6.41 -19.18 -7.70
C GLN A 74 5.04 -18.79 -7.13
N SER A 75 4.77 -17.49 -6.99
CA SER A 75 3.48 -17.00 -6.49
C SER A 75 2.34 -17.18 -7.48
N ASN A 76 1.17 -17.58 -6.99
CA ASN A 76 -0.09 -17.60 -7.77
C ASN A 76 -1.08 -16.53 -7.28
N LEU A 77 -2.20 -16.35 -7.99
CA LEU A 77 -3.23 -15.35 -7.64
C LEU A 77 -3.90 -15.60 -6.28
N GLY A 78 -3.91 -16.85 -5.79
CA GLY A 78 -4.38 -17.19 -4.46
C GLY A 78 -3.48 -16.64 -3.36
N ASP A 79 -2.16 -16.65 -3.57
CA ASP A 79 -1.20 -16.08 -2.62
C ASP A 79 -1.26 -14.55 -2.64
N VAL A 80 -1.41 -13.95 -3.83
CA VAL A 80 -1.69 -12.51 -3.95
C VAL A 80 -2.98 -12.17 -3.20
N LYS A 81 -4.07 -12.92 -3.39
CA LYS A 81 -5.34 -12.69 -2.67
C LYS A 81 -5.16 -12.69 -1.16
N LYS A 82 -4.44 -13.67 -0.59
CA LYS A 82 -4.17 -13.72 0.86
C LYS A 82 -3.43 -12.47 1.34
N ALA A 83 -2.44 -12.00 0.57
CA ALA A 83 -1.72 -10.77 0.90
C ALA A 83 -2.63 -9.54 0.86
N LEU A 84 -3.52 -9.43 -0.14
CA LEU A 84 -4.49 -8.34 -0.22
C LEU A 84 -5.51 -8.36 0.93
N ASP A 85 -5.99 -9.54 1.31
CA ASP A 85 -6.93 -9.71 2.40
C ASP A 85 -6.36 -9.19 3.73
N LEU A 86 -5.05 -9.34 3.94
CA LEU A 86 -4.36 -8.78 5.10
C LEU A 86 -4.37 -7.23 5.09
N PHE A 87 -4.12 -6.62 3.93
CA PHE A 87 -4.23 -5.16 3.77
C PHE A 87 -5.66 -4.67 4.04
N PHE A 88 -6.67 -5.35 3.47
CA PHE A 88 -8.07 -5.02 3.71
C PHE A 88 -8.44 -5.13 5.20
N LEU A 89 -7.98 -6.19 5.89
CA LEU A 89 -8.18 -6.36 7.33
C LEU A 89 -7.50 -5.25 8.15
N GLY A 90 -6.36 -4.75 7.68
CA GLY A 90 -5.66 -3.61 8.27
C GLY A 90 -6.36 -2.26 8.07
N GLY A 91 -7.35 -2.19 7.18
CA GLY A 91 -8.10 -0.98 6.85
C GLY A 91 -7.67 -0.28 5.56
N VAL A 92 -6.74 -0.86 4.80
CA VAL A 92 -6.42 -0.36 3.46
C VAL A 92 -7.63 -0.56 2.55
N ASN A 93 -7.91 0.44 1.70
CA ASN A 93 -9.04 0.39 0.78
C ASN A 93 -8.67 0.83 -0.66
N HIS A 94 -7.37 0.95 -0.97
CA HIS A 94 -6.88 1.35 -2.29
C HIS A 94 -5.56 0.63 -2.65
N ILE A 95 -5.66 -0.56 -3.21
CA ILE A 95 -4.54 -1.44 -3.58
C ILE A 95 -3.78 -0.91 -4.80
N PHE A 96 -2.45 -0.89 -4.70
CA PHE A 96 -1.52 -0.73 -5.82
C PHE A 96 -0.58 -1.95 -5.87
N TYR A 97 -0.65 -2.73 -6.94
CA TYR A 97 0.28 -3.85 -7.12
C TYR A 97 1.68 -3.36 -7.46
N HIS A 98 2.66 -4.03 -6.88
CA HIS A 98 4.07 -3.81 -7.17
C HIS A 98 4.64 -4.97 -7.99
N GLY A 99 4.50 -5.01 -9.31
CA GLY A 99 3.83 -4.08 -10.21
C GLY A 99 4.03 -4.58 -11.64
N THR A 100 3.54 -3.85 -12.63
CA THR A 100 3.70 -4.24 -14.03
C THR A 100 4.99 -3.67 -14.61
N CYS A 101 6.07 -4.44 -14.57
CA CYS A 101 7.35 -4.03 -15.14
C CYS A 101 7.22 -3.84 -16.66
N PHE A 102 7.70 -2.70 -17.16
CA PHE A 102 7.73 -2.44 -18.60
C PHE A 102 8.72 -3.38 -19.28
N SER A 103 8.28 -4.01 -20.38
CA SER A 103 9.14 -4.77 -21.28
C SER A 103 8.98 -4.25 -22.72
N PRO A 104 10.07 -3.87 -23.42
CA PRO A 104 9.98 -3.54 -24.84
C PRO A 104 9.60 -4.78 -25.66
N GLN A 105 9.03 -4.59 -26.86
CA GLN A 105 8.47 -5.70 -27.68
C GLN A 105 9.56 -6.68 -28.13
N GLU A 106 10.78 -6.19 -28.34
CA GLU A 106 11.96 -6.95 -28.72
C GLU A 106 12.65 -7.66 -27.54
N ALA A 107 12.19 -7.45 -26.31
CA ALA A 107 12.77 -8.13 -25.15
C ALA A 107 12.57 -9.65 -25.30
N PRO A 108 13.62 -10.47 -25.03
CA PRO A 108 13.45 -11.90 -25.00
C PRO A 108 12.47 -12.29 -23.90
N TRP A 109 11.75 -13.40 -24.10
CA TRP A 109 10.91 -13.98 -23.06
C TRP A 109 11.74 -14.25 -21.80
N PRO A 110 11.26 -13.92 -20.58
CA PRO A 110 9.88 -13.51 -20.23
C PRO A 110 9.60 -12.00 -20.32
N GLY A 111 10.54 -11.19 -20.78
CA GLY A 111 10.52 -9.73 -20.67
C GLY A 111 11.50 -9.25 -19.60
N TRP A 112 11.45 -7.96 -19.28
CA TRP A 112 12.28 -7.39 -18.22
C TRP A 112 11.71 -7.72 -16.85
N LEU A 113 12.61 -8.11 -15.95
CA LEU A 113 12.26 -8.43 -14.58
C LEU A 113 12.61 -7.26 -13.68
N PHE A 114 11.67 -6.90 -12.83
CA PHE A 114 11.97 -6.08 -11.66
C PHE A 114 12.45 -6.98 -10.53
N TYR A 115 13.25 -6.44 -9.61
CA TYR A 115 13.86 -7.22 -8.54
C TYR A 115 12.85 -7.77 -7.52
N ALA A 116 11.67 -7.14 -7.42
CA ALA A 116 10.53 -7.64 -6.65
C ALA A 116 9.95 -8.92 -7.27
N ALA A 117 9.51 -9.86 -6.42
CA ALA A 117 9.28 -11.27 -6.81
C ALA A 117 8.06 -11.47 -7.73
N VAL A 118 6.94 -10.79 -7.47
CA VAL A 118 5.70 -11.06 -8.21
C VAL A 118 5.71 -10.35 -9.56
N HIS A 119 5.83 -11.14 -10.62
CA HIS A 119 5.90 -10.65 -11.98
C HIS A 119 4.51 -10.47 -12.61
N PHE A 120 3.83 -9.36 -12.30
CA PHE A 120 2.56 -9.00 -12.94
C PHE A 120 2.81 -8.53 -14.38
N HIS A 121 2.89 -9.43 -15.34
CA HIS A 121 3.16 -9.10 -16.74
C HIS A 121 2.32 -9.96 -17.69
N PRO A 122 1.96 -9.48 -18.90
CA PRO A 122 1.26 -10.28 -19.91
C PRO A 122 1.87 -11.64 -20.24
N ASN A 123 3.18 -11.78 -20.09
CA ASN A 123 3.88 -13.05 -20.34
C ASN A 123 3.81 -14.04 -19.15
N ASN A 124 3.26 -13.64 -18.00
CA ASN A 124 3.09 -14.53 -16.86
C ASN A 124 1.83 -15.41 -17.06
N PRO A 125 1.89 -16.74 -16.86
CA PRO A 125 0.77 -17.64 -17.08
C PRO A 125 -0.56 -17.24 -16.41
N PHE A 126 -0.51 -16.57 -15.25
CA PHE A 126 -1.72 -16.14 -14.54
C PHE A 126 -2.38 -14.84 -15.06
N TRP A 127 -1.83 -14.23 -16.11
CA TRP A 127 -2.22 -12.88 -16.55
C TRP A 127 -3.67 -12.82 -17.02
N GLU A 128 -4.10 -13.82 -17.79
CA GLU A 128 -5.47 -13.91 -18.32
C GLU A 128 -6.53 -14.01 -17.21
N ASP A 129 -6.14 -14.53 -16.05
CA ASP A 129 -6.98 -14.70 -14.87
C ASP A 129 -6.88 -13.52 -13.88
N PHE A 130 -5.87 -12.66 -14.01
CA PHE A 130 -5.65 -11.51 -13.11
C PHE A 130 -6.84 -10.55 -13.06
N LYS A 131 -7.64 -10.50 -14.13
CA LYS A 131 -8.91 -9.75 -14.18
C LYS A 131 -9.91 -10.19 -13.10
N TYR A 132 -9.97 -11.47 -12.75
CA TYR A 132 -10.90 -11.98 -11.73
C TYR A 132 -10.49 -11.53 -10.32
N LEU A 133 -9.18 -11.52 -10.05
CA LEU A 133 -8.66 -10.94 -8.81
C LEU A 133 -8.98 -9.43 -8.73
N ASN A 134 -8.84 -8.69 -9.83
CA ASN A 134 -9.17 -7.27 -9.86
C ASN A 134 -10.68 -6.99 -9.71
N GLN A 135 -11.56 -7.86 -10.19
CA GLN A 135 -12.99 -7.77 -9.92
C GLN A 135 -13.29 -7.96 -8.42
N TYR A 136 -12.63 -8.94 -7.78
CA TYR A 136 -12.71 -9.13 -6.34
C TYR A 136 -12.25 -7.88 -5.57
N VAL A 137 -11.06 -7.36 -5.89
CA VAL A 137 -10.49 -6.15 -5.27
C VAL A 137 -11.42 -4.96 -5.46
N THR A 138 -11.93 -4.74 -6.67
CA THR A 138 -12.87 -3.65 -6.97
C THR A 138 -14.11 -3.72 -6.07
N ARG A 139 -14.69 -4.92 -5.91
CA ARG A 139 -15.85 -5.13 -5.04
C ARG A 139 -15.51 -4.85 -3.57
N VAL A 140 -14.41 -5.39 -3.05
CA VAL A 140 -14.05 -5.17 -1.63
C VAL A 140 -13.80 -3.69 -1.37
N GLN A 141 -13.02 -3.03 -2.22
CA GLN A 141 -12.75 -1.60 -2.11
C GLN A 141 -14.02 -0.76 -2.19
N SER A 142 -15.02 -1.12 -3.01
CA SER A 142 -16.26 -0.34 -3.07
C SER A 142 -17.00 -0.32 -1.74
N PHE A 143 -17.03 -1.44 -1.01
CA PHE A 143 -17.63 -1.47 0.33
C PHE A 143 -16.79 -0.70 1.36
N LEU A 144 -15.46 -0.91 1.35
CA LEU A 144 -14.55 -0.25 2.30
C LEU A 144 -14.42 1.27 2.09
N GLN A 145 -14.69 1.78 0.88
CA GLN A 145 -14.66 3.20 0.56
C GLN A 145 -16.03 3.89 0.74
N ASP A 146 -17.13 3.13 0.79
CA ASP A 146 -18.49 3.62 1.03
C ASP A 146 -18.86 3.60 2.52
N GLY A 147 -18.32 2.62 3.26
CA GLY A 147 -18.50 2.51 4.70
C GLY A 147 -17.69 3.52 5.52
N THR A 148 -17.99 3.55 6.82
CA THR A 148 -17.19 4.26 7.83
C THR A 148 -16.50 3.24 8.74
N PRO A 149 -15.20 3.40 9.04
CA PRO A 149 -14.50 2.53 9.98
C PRO A 149 -15.13 2.57 11.38
N ASP A 150 -15.37 1.40 11.96
CA ASP A 150 -16.03 1.23 13.26
C ASP A 150 -15.03 0.68 14.29
N ASN A 151 -14.09 1.52 14.75
CA ASN A 151 -13.06 1.13 15.73
C ASN A 151 -13.43 1.67 17.12
N ASP A 152 -13.52 0.78 18.12
CA ASP A 152 -13.86 1.15 19.50
C ASP A 152 -12.68 1.74 20.30
N VAL A 153 -11.45 1.45 19.87
CA VAL A 153 -10.22 1.76 20.63
C VAL A 153 -9.32 2.68 19.81
N LEU A 154 -8.94 3.80 20.42
CA LEU A 154 -7.87 4.68 19.93
C LEU A 154 -6.60 4.45 20.76
N LEU A 155 -5.57 3.88 20.14
CA LEU A 155 -4.26 3.70 20.76
C LEU A 155 -3.36 4.91 20.49
N TYR A 156 -2.88 5.55 21.55
CA TYR A 156 -1.94 6.66 21.43
C TYR A 156 -0.53 6.15 21.13
N TYR A 157 0.04 6.60 20.01
CA TYR A 157 1.43 6.32 19.63
C TYR A 157 2.37 7.39 20.19
N ASN A 158 3.08 7.08 21.28
CA ASN A 158 3.99 8.03 21.92
C ASN A 158 5.35 8.07 21.22
N ILE A 159 5.46 8.94 20.21
CA ILE A 159 6.71 9.15 19.47
C ILE A 159 7.85 9.67 20.35
N ALA A 160 7.55 10.42 21.42
CA ALA A 160 8.57 10.96 22.31
C ALA A 160 9.27 9.83 23.09
N ASP A 161 8.51 8.82 23.54
CA ASP A 161 9.07 7.64 24.20
C ASP A 161 9.95 6.85 23.24
N VAL A 162 9.47 6.58 22.02
CA VAL A 162 10.21 5.85 20.98
C VAL A 162 11.55 6.54 20.66
N MET A 163 11.56 7.87 20.56
CA MET A 163 12.77 8.66 20.29
C MET A 163 13.71 8.79 21.51
N SER A 164 13.20 8.54 22.73
CA SER A 164 14.01 8.62 23.95
C SER A 164 14.87 7.38 24.19
N GLU A 165 14.55 6.26 23.54
CA GLU A 165 15.30 5.01 23.67
C GLU A 165 16.67 5.08 22.98
N GLN A 166 17.72 4.67 23.72
CA GLN A 166 19.09 4.67 23.23
C GLN A 166 19.26 3.64 22.11
N GLY A 167 19.65 4.10 20.90
CA GLY A 167 19.90 3.22 19.74
C GLY A 167 18.86 3.27 18.62
N ASN A 168 17.72 3.95 18.83
CA ASN A 168 16.67 4.16 17.82
C ASN A 168 16.88 5.44 16.97
N ARG A 169 18.12 5.77 16.61
CA ARG A 169 18.45 6.93 15.75
C ARG A 169 18.83 6.51 14.33
#